data_AF-B9RSQ6-F1
#
_entry.id   AF-B9RSQ6-F1
#
_cell.length_a   1.000
_cell.length_b   1.000
_cell.length_c   1.000
_cell.angle_alpha   90.00
_cell.angle_beta   90.00
_cell.angle_gamma   90.00
#
_symmetry.space_group_name_H-M   'P 1'
#
loop_
_entity.id
_entity.type
_entity.pdbx_description
1 polymer ?
#
loop_
_entity_poly.entity_id
_entity_poly.type
_entity_poly.pdbx_seq_one_letter_code
_entity_poly.pdbx_strand_id
1 'polypeptide(L)'
;MRNFTIEVIDDADFPFEGFADLDLVLNVDVEGCKEALMNDCYSFAASLVDSRCNKKRVPLLNARQSTSTKGIKTFVKVPMKISGPGNSKGKKKDDFNVRAFLKISLIVSAILAFLFGDTAINYHPGAQRFIRRQHSSNASTVGITFREFKYLELHEATNGFNKILGKGSSAKVYSGILCLRDVQIDIAVKKLVKEIEKSKEEFRTELRIVGRKYHRNLLRLLGFCVENNQRLIVYELMANGTLSDLLFWEGERPSWFLRAEMFLGIATGLLYLREECETQIIHCDIKPQNVLLDANYNAKISDFGLFKLLNKDQTKIDTNVRGTIGYMAPEWLKKVPVISKVDVYSFCIMLLEILCCRRHIELNRVEEESEEDDIVLSDWLRSCMITGELEMVVRHDPVVLSDFKRFERM
;
A
#
# COMPACT_ATOMS: atom_id res chain seq x y z
N MET A 1 -19.05 -70.73 1.29
CA MET A 1 -17.75 -71.42 1.09
C MET A 1 -16.66 -70.56 1.70
N ARG A 2 -15.75 -71.17 2.48
CA ARG A 2 -14.70 -70.49 3.23
C ARG A 2 -13.70 -69.86 2.23
N ASN A 3 -13.76 -68.55 2.04
CA ASN A 3 -12.91 -67.79 1.09
C ASN A 3 -11.48 -67.54 1.62
N PHE A 4 -11.02 -68.29 2.62
CA PHE A 4 -9.74 -68.07 3.27
C PHE A 4 -9.02 -69.40 3.51
N THR A 5 -7.69 -69.38 3.37
CA THR A 5 -6.75 -70.40 3.83
C THR A 5 -5.97 -69.86 5.03
N ILE A 6 -5.42 -70.74 5.86
CA ILE A 6 -4.52 -70.33 6.95
C ILE A 6 -3.08 -70.53 6.51
N GLU A 7 -2.29 -69.46 6.57
CA GLU A 7 -0.83 -69.53 6.53
C GLU A 7 -0.27 -69.62 7.94
N VAL A 8 0.75 -70.46 8.12
CA VAL A 8 1.44 -70.67 9.40
C VAL A 8 2.83 -70.08 9.30
N ILE A 9 3.21 -69.28 10.28
CA ILE A 9 4.52 -68.65 10.40
C ILE A 9 5.12 -69.12 11.72
N ASP A 10 6.24 -69.84 11.64
CA ASP A 10 6.98 -70.31 12.81
C ASP A 10 7.85 -69.19 13.41
N ASP A 11 8.03 -69.26 14.73
CA ASP A 11 8.84 -68.34 15.54
C ASP A 11 8.43 -66.86 15.40
N ALA A 12 7.17 -66.57 15.12
CA ALA A 12 6.64 -65.22 14.94
C ALA A 12 5.54 -64.90 15.94
N ASP A 13 5.27 -63.60 16.13
CA ASP A 13 4.10 -63.12 16.89
C ASP A 13 3.71 -61.69 16.43
N PHE A 14 2.46 -61.32 16.71
CA PHE A 14 1.94 -59.94 16.59
C PHE A 14 1.65 -59.39 18.00
N PRO A 15 2.67 -58.91 18.73
CA PRO A 15 2.48 -58.40 20.08
C PRO A 15 1.66 -57.11 20.07
N PHE A 16 0.53 -57.10 20.76
CA PHE A 16 -0.22 -55.86 20.99
C PHE A 16 -0.99 -55.97 22.30
N GLU A 17 -0.29 -55.68 23.39
CA GLU A 17 -0.83 -55.73 24.75
C GLU A 17 -2.08 -54.84 24.84
N GLY A 18 -3.24 -55.47 25.08
CA GLY A 18 -4.48 -54.82 25.50
C GLY A 18 -5.54 -54.52 24.42
N PHE A 19 -5.22 -54.58 23.13
CA PHE A 19 -6.19 -54.15 22.09
C PHE A 19 -6.40 -55.10 20.91
N ALA A 20 -5.42 -55.95 20.55
CA ALA A 20 -5.53 -56.84 19.37
C ALA A 20 -5.92 -58.27 19.76
N ASP A 21 -5.59 -58.72 20.97
CA ASP A 21 -6.03 -60.03 21.45
C ASP A 21 -7.55 -59.98 21.67
N LEU A 22 -8.26 -60.83 20.94
CA LEU A 22 -9.71 -60.88 20.88
C LEU A 22 -10.25 -61.85 21.93
N ASP A 23 -9.65 -63.05 22.01
CA ASP A 23 -10.13 -64.15 22.83
C ASP A 23 -9.05 -65.26 22.92
N LEU A 24 -9.06 -66.05 24.00
CA LEU A 24 -8.04 -67.04 24.33
C LEU A 24 -8.65 -68.45 24.41
N VAL A 25 -8.12 -69.37 23.61
CA VAL A 25 -8.52 -70.79 23.63
C VAL A 25 -7.42 -71.61 24.28
N LEU A 26 -7.76 -72.39 25.31
CA LEU A 26 -6.84 -73.21 26.09
C LEU A 26 -6.89 -74.68 25.67
N ASN A 27 -5.80 -75.42 25.94
CA ASN A 27 -5.67 -76.85 25.70
C ASN A 27 -5.91 -77.26 24.24
N VAL A 28 -5.41 -76.45 23.31
CA VAL A 28 -5.52 -76.70 21.87
C VAL A 28 -4.15 -76.98 21.27
N ASP A 29 -4.12 -77.89 20.31
CA ASP A 29 -2.97 -78.11 19.45
C ASP A 29 -3.00 -77.18 18.23
N VAL A 30 -2.08 -77.41 17.29
CA VAL A 30 -1.97 -76.62 16.06
C VAL A 30 -3.28 -76.63 15.27
N GLU A 31 -3.94 -77.79 15.13
CA GLU A 31 -5.15 -77.88 14.32
C GLU A 31 -6.38 -77.35 15.06
N GLY A 32 -6.47 -77.53 16.37
CA GLY A 32 -7.48 -76.88 17.20
C GLY A 32 -7.39 -75.36 17.11
N CYS A 33 -6.18 -74.78 17.10
CA CYS A 33 -6.00 -73.33 16.92
C CYS A 33 -6.38 -72.87 15.50
N LYS A 34 -6.07 -73.65 14.44
CA LYS A 34 -6.53 -73.35 13.07
C LYS A 34 -8.05 -73.38 12.95
N GLU A 35 -8.70 -74.37 13.55
CA GLU A 35 -10.15 -74.48 13.55
C GLU A 35 -10.81 -73.32 14.29
N ALA A 36 -10.29 -72.99 15.49
CA ALA A 36 -10.75 -71.85 16.27
C ALA A 36 -10.62 -70.52 15.51
N LEU A 37 -9.51 -70.33 14.78
CA LEU A 37 -9.33 -69.18 13.89
C LEU A 37 -10.33 -69.22 12.73
N MET A 38 -10.46 -70.32 11.99
CA MET A 38 -11.36 -70.42 10.83
C MET A 38 -12.84 -70.18 11.14
N ASN A 39 -13.29 -70.59 12.33
CA ASN A 39 -14.71 -70.52 12.71
C ASN A 39 -15.13 -69.15 13.26
N ASP A 40 -14.18 -68.26 13.59
CA ASP A 40 -14.47 -66.94 14.15
C ASP A 40 -14.34 -65.84 13.08
N CYS A 41 -15.44 -65.14 12.76
CA CYS A 41 -15.45 -64.12 11.71
C CYS A 41 -14.69 -62.82 12.06
N TYR A 42 -14.42 -62.58 13.35
CA TYR A 42 -13.79 -61.35 13.83
C TYR A 42 -12.29 -61.48 14.06
N SER A 43 -11.77 -62.71 14.12
CA SER A 43 -10.34 -62.99 14.20
C SER A 43 -9.70 -63.12 12.81
N PHE A 44 -8.52 -62.54 12.66
CA PHE A 44 -7.76 -62.52 11.41
C PHE A 44 -6.41 -63.21 11.54
N ALA A 45 -5.87 -63.30 12.75
CA ALA A 45 -4.69 -64.08 13.07
C ALA A 45 -4.85 -64.78 14.44
N ALA A 46 -3.94 -65.70 14.77
CA ALA A 46 -3.81 -66.25 16.10
C ALA A 46 -2.35 -66.60 16.41
N SER A 47 -1.94 -66.59 17.68
CA SER A 47 -0.62 -67.04 18.13
C SER A 47 -0.77 -68.18 19.13
N LEU A 48 -0.12 -69.32 18.88
CA LEU A 48 -0.12 -70.50 19.74
C LEU A 48 1.18 -70.58 20.53
N VAL A 49 1.05 -70.61 21.85
CA VAL A 49 2.14 -70.75 22.83
C VAL A 49 1.70 -71.75 23.89
N ASP A 50 2.45 -72.84 24.13
CA ASP A 50 2.19 -73.82 25.19
C ASP A 50 0.72 -74.27 25.31
N SER A 51 0.13 -74.68 24.18
CA SER A 51 -1.29 -75.08 24.05
C SER A 51 -2.33 -73.98 24.32
N ARG A 52 -1.91 -72.70 24.26
CA ARG A 52 -2.77 -71.51 24.39
C ARG A 52 -2.81 -70.76 23.07
N CYS A 53 -3.98 -70.68 22.45
CA CYS A 53 -4.22 -70.01 21.18
C CYS A 53 -4.86 -68.64 21.42
N ASN A 54 -4.09 -67.58 21.27
CA ASN A 54 -4.57 -66.20 21.37
C ASN A 54 -5.06 -65.72 20.00
N LYS A 55 -6.37 -65.55 19.82
CA LYS A 55 -6.96 -65.00 18.59
C LYS A 55 -6.74 -63.50 18.54
N LYS A 56 -6.45 -62.96 17.36
CA LYS A 56 -6.12 -61.55 17.12
C LYS A 56 -7.06 -60.93 16.10
N ARG A 57 -7.57 -59.72 16.38
CA ARG A 57 -8.36 -58.91 15.45
C ARG A 57 -7.50 -57.89 14.72
N VAL A 58 -8.03 -57.32 13.64
CA VAL A 58 -7.42 -56.19 12.92
C VAL A 58 -7.54 -54.89 13.74
N PRO A 59 -6.60 -53.92 13.59
CA PRO A 59 -5.42 -53.97 12.73
C PRO A 59 -4.28 -54.80 13.33
N LEU A 60 -3.68 -55.68 12.52
CA LEU A 60 -2.44 -56.38 12.88
C LEU A 60 -1.28 -55.42 12.62
N LEU A 61 -0.58 -55.00 13.69
CA LEU A 61 0.54 -54.08 13.63
C LEU A 61 1.82 -54.78 14.10
N ASN A 62 2.95 -54.42 13.49
CA ASN A 62 4.31 -54.75 13.95
C ASN A 62 4.54 -56.25 14.24
N ALA A 63 4.46 -57.09 13.20
CA ALA A 63 4.93 -58.48 13.30
C ALA A 63 6.39 -58.50 13.78
N ARG A 64 6.72 -59.40 14.71
CA ARG A 64 8.11 -59.63 15.12
C ARG A 64 8.49 -61.10 14.97
N GLN A 65 9.75 -61.32 14.61
CA GLN A 65 10.42 -62.61 14.62
C GLN A 65 11.79 -62.39 15.27
N SER A 66 11.96 -62.89 16.49
CA SER A 66 13.14 -62.66 17.33
C SER A 66 13.42 -63.88 18.21
N THR A 67 14.53 -63.86 18.96
CA THR A 67 14.84 -64.92 19.93
C THR A 67 13.75 -65.14 20.97
N SER A 68 12.97 -64.10 21.30
CA SER A 68 11.84 -64.15 22.24
C SER A 68 10.57 -64.78 21.69
N THR A 69 10.44 -64.96 20.37
CA THR A 69 9.26 -65.60 19.74
C THR A 69 9.52 -67.06 19.38
N LYS A 70 10.67 -67.61 19.79
CA LYS A 70 11.04 -69.00 19.50
C LYS A 70 10.04 -69.98 20.12
N GLY A 71 9.50 -70.89 19.31
CA GLY A 71 8.48 -71.86 19.70
C GLY A 71 7.04 -71.38 19.55
N ILE A 72 6.82 -70.10 19.20
CA ILE A 72 5.48 -69.56 18.92
C ILE A 72 5.09 -69.90 17.47
N LYS A 73 3.86 -70.40 17.27
CA LYS A 73 3.29 -70.57 15.92
C LYS A 73 2.20 -69.54 15.69
N THR A 74 2.36 -68.70 14.68
CA THR A 74 1.35 -67.71 14.29
C THR A 74 0.58 -68.17 13.05
N PHE A 75 -0.72 -67.96 13.07
CA PHE A 75 -1.67 -68.33 12.03
C PHE A 75 -2.30 -67.06 11.46
N VAL A 76 -2.40 -66.93 10.14
CA VAL A 76 -3.01 -65.77 9.48
C VAL A 76 -4.01 -66.24 8.43
N LYS A 77 -5.22 -65.65 8.41
CA LYS A 77 -6.20 -65.89 7.34
C LYS A 77 -5.82 -65.14 6.08
N VAL A 78 -5.65 -65.88 4.99
CA VAL A 78 -5.31 -65.35 3.67
C VAL A 78 -6.46 -65.65 2.71
N PRO A 79 -7.01 -64.66 1.99
CA PRO A 79 -8.08 -64.90 1.03
C PRO A 79 -7.64 -65.85 -0.09
N MET A 80 -8.44 -66.87 -0.41
CA MET A 80 -8.21 -67.70 -1.58
C MET A 80 -8.50 -66.88 -2.84
N LYS A 81 -7.55 -66.86 -3.79
CA LYS A 81 -7.80 -66.30 -5.13
C LYS A 81 -8.89 -67.14 -5.81
N ILE A 82 -10.09 -66.60 -5.94
CA ILE A 82 -11.17 -67.22 -6.72
C ILE A 82 -10.75 -67.19 -8.19
N SER A 83 -10.29 -68.34 -8.69
CA SER A 83 -10.07 -68.56 -10.12
C SER A 83 -11.43 -68.90 -10.74
N GLY A 84 -12.23 -67.87 -11.07
CA GLY A 84 -13.51 -68.06 -11.76
C GLY A 84 -13.29 -68.35 -13.25
N PRO A 85 -14.02 -69.33 -13.85
CA PRO A 85 -14.02 -69.54 -15.29
C PRO A 85 -14.99 -68.55 -15.97
N GLY A 86 -14.57 -67.97 -17.08
CA GLY A 86 -15.48 -67.48 -18.12
C GLY A 86 -16.10 -66.08 -17.94
N ASN A 87 -15.55 -65.13 -18.70
CA ASN A 87 -16.24 -64.03 -19.39
C ASN A 87 -17.38 -63.27 -18.68
N SER A 88 -17.02 -62.07 -18.19
CA SER A 88 -17.87 -60.89 -18.41
C SER A 88 -16.99 -59.73 -18.86
N LYS A 89 -17.25 -59.27 -20.08
CA LYS A 89 -16.75 -58.06 -20.76
C LYS A 89 -16.00 -57.11 -19.82
N GLY A 90 -14.70 -56.93 -20.07
CA GLY A 90 -13.93 -55.87 -19.45
C GLY A 90 -14.58 -54.53 -19.75
N LYS A 91 -15.31 -53.97 -18.77
CA LYS A 91 -15.27 -52.53 -18.58
C LYS A 91 -13.81 -52.24 -18.28
N LYS A 92 -13.12 -51.58 -19.21
CA LYS A 92 -11.89 -50.86 -18.87
C LYS A 92 -12.25 -50.04 -17.63
N LYS A 93 -11.70 -50.42 -16.47
CA LYS A 93 -11.44 -49.42 -15.45
C LYS A 93 -10.56 -48.44 -16.19
N ASP A 94 -11.09 -47.25 -16.46
CA ASP A 94 -10.22 -46.14 -16.79
C ASP A 94 -9.21 -46.12 -15.66
N ASP A 95 -7.98 -46.51 -15.99
CA ASP A 95 -6.85 -46.30 -15.12
C ASP A 95 -6.90 -44.80 -14.85
N PHE A 96 -7.36 -44.44 -13.65
CA PHE A 96 -7.35 -43.07 -13.21
C PHE A 96 -5.89 -42.67 -13.31
N ASN A 97 -5.56 -41.96 -14.39
CA ASN A 97 -4.18 -41.81 -14.79
C ASN A 97 -3.61 -40.82 -13.79
N VAL A 98 -3.09 -41.33 -12.68
CA VAL A 98 -2.65 -40.56 -11.52
C VAL A 98 -1.65 -39.51 -11.99
N ARG A 99 -0.84 -39.84 -13.01
CA ARG A 99 0.05 -38.89 -13.70
C ARG A 99 -0.67 -37.76 -14.42
N ALA A 100 -1.79 -38.02 -15.09
CA ALA A 100 -2.60 -36.98 -15.72
C ALA A 100 -3.30 -36.10 -14.67
N PHE A 101 -3.86 -36.70 -13.61
CA PHE A 101 -4.47 -35.95 -12.51
C PHE A 101 -3.46 -35.07 -11.76
N LEU A 102 -2.25 -35.58 -11.49
CA LEU A 102 -1.17 -34.80 -10.88
C LEU A 102 -0.73 -33.64 -11.77
N LYS A 103 -0.64 -33.84 -13.09
CA LYS A 103 -0.34 -32.75 -14.05
C LYS A 103 -1.45 -31.69 -14.06
N ILE A 104 -2.72 -32.09 -14.11
CA ILE A 104 -3.85 -31.17 -14.10
C ILE A 104 -3.90 -30.40 -12.77
N SER A 105 -3.71 -31.07 -11.64
CA SER A 105 -3.68 -30.43 -10.32
C SER A 105 -2.52 -29.44 -10.18
N LEU A 106 -1.36 -29.75 -10.76
CA LEU A 106 -0.21 -28.84 -10.77
C LEU A 106 -0.49 -27.59 -11.63
N ILE A 107 -1.11 -27.77 -12.80
CA ILE A 107 -1.52 -26.67 -13.68
C ILE A 107 -2.57 -25.78 -12.99
N VAL A 108 -3.59 -26.38 -12.39
CA VAL A 108 -4.65 -25.64 -11.66
C VAL A 108 -4.06 -24.88 -10.47
N SER A 109 -3.16 -25.51 -9.71
CA SER A 109 -2.46 -24.85 -8.59
C SER A 109 -1.61 -23.67 -9.07
N ALA A 110 -0.88 -23.82 -10.18
CA ALA A 110 -0.08 -22.74 -10.76
C ALA A 110 -0.95 -21.57 -11.23
N ILE A 111 -2.09 -21.85 -11.87
CA ILE A 111 -3.05 -20.81 -12.30
C ILE A 111 -3.65 -20.10 -11.08
N LEU A 112 -4.08 -20.84 -10.05
CA LEU A 112 -4.60 -20.25 -8.82
C LEU A 112 -3.55 -19.39 -8.12
N ALA A 113 -2.30 -19.86 -8.01
CA ALA A 113 -1.20 -19.09 -7.44
C ALA A 113 -0.94 -17.80 -8.22
N PHE A 114 -1.05 -17.83 -9.56
CA PHE A 114 -0.96 -16.64 -10.39
C PHE A 114 -2.10 -15.66 -10.14
N LEU A 115 -3.35 -16.13 -10.05
CA LEU A 115 -4.52 -15.29 -9.75
C LEU A 115 -4.47 -14.71 -8.33
N PHE A 116 -4.02 -15.48 -7.34
CA PHE A 116 -3.79 -14.98 -5.99
C PHE A 116 -2.64 -13.98 -5.94
N GLY A 117 -1.58 -14.20 -6.72
CA GLY A 117 -0.49 -13.23 -6.88
C GLY A 117 -0.98 -11.93 -7.51
N ASP A 118 -1.74 -12.00 -8.59
CA ASP A 118 -2.29 -10.84 -9.30
C ASP A 118 -3.27 -10.04 -8.42
N THR A 119 -4.18 -10.73 -7.73
CA THR A 119 -5.08 -10.08 -6.77
C THR A 119 -4.30 -9.48 -5.60
N ALA A 120 -3.34 -10.20 -5.02
CA ALA A 120 -2.48 -9.68 -3.95
C ALA A 120 -1.72 -8.43 -4.42
N ILE A 121 -1.16 -8.41 -5.63
CA ILE A 121 -0.50 -7.25 -6.23
C ILE A 121 -1.50 -6.10 -6.41
N ASN A 122 -2.71 -6.36 -6.90
CA ASN A 122 -3.73 -5.32 -7.11
C ASN A 122 -4.28 -4.72 -5.80
N TYR A 123 -4.33 -5.49 -4.72
CA TYR A 123 -4.77 -5.02 -3.40
C TYR A 123 -3.61 -4.55 -2.49
N HIS A 124 -2.35 -4.79 -2.85
CA HIS A 124 -1.20 -4.37 -2.05
C HIS A 124 -0.91 -2.86 -2.26
N PRO A 125 -0.89 -2.04 -1.19
CA PRO A 125 -0.80 -0.57 -1.29
C PRO A 125 0.51 -0.09 -1.95
N GLY A 126 1.60 -0.85 -1.82
CA GLY A 126 2.86 -0.56 -2.52
C GLY A 126 2.81 -0.83 -4.03
N ALA A 127 2.09 -1.86 -4.47
CA ALA A 127 1.98 -2.21 -5.88
C ALA A 127 0.97 -1.32 -6.61
N GLN A 128 -0.10 -0.87 -5.94
CA GLN A 128 -0.99 0.19 -6.46
C GLN A 128 -0.23 1.49 -6.77
N ARG A 129 0.77 1.86 -5.97
CA ARG A 129 1.66 3.01 -6.26
C ARG A 129 2.50 2.77 -7.53
N PHE A 130 2.99 1.56 -7.76
CA PHE A 130 3.75 1.21 -8.97
C PHE A 130 2.86 1.13 -10.23
N ILE A 131 1.66 0.57 -10.13
CA ILE A 131 0.69 0.52 -11.24
C ILE A 131 0.24 1.93 -11.62
N ARG A 132 -0.04 2.81 -10.63
CA ARG A 132 -0.28 4.24 -10.89
C ARG A 132 0.92 4.94 -11.54
N ARG A 133 2.15 4.61 -11.14
CA ARG A 133 3.37 5.13 -11.79
C ARG A 133 3.47 4.74 -13.26
N GLN A 134 3.03 3.53 -13.63
CA GLN A 134 3.10 3.05 -15.01
C GLN A 134 2.02 3.68 -15.92
N HIS A 135 0.84 4.00 -15.37
CA HIS A 135 -0.27 4.61 -16.11
C HIS A 135 -0.28 6.14 -16.14
N SER A 136 0.38 6.82 -15.19
CA SER A 136 0.50 8.27 -15.18
C SER A 136 1.51 8.71 -16.23
N SER A 137 1.08 8.84 -17.48
CA SER A 137 1.90 9.49 -18.50
C SER A 137 2.08 10.96 -18.10
N ASN A 138 3.31 11.34 -17.75
CA ASN A 138 3.60 12.72 -17.40
C ASN A 138 3.27 13.60 -18.61
N ALA A 139 2.43 14.60 -18.40
CA ALA A 139 1.93 15.46 -19.45
C ALA A 139 3.08 16.17 -20.21
N SER A 140 4.26 16.34 -19.56
CA SER A 140 5.50 16.84 -20.16
C SER A 140 6.12 15.88 -21.18
N THR A 141 6.01 14.56 -20.96
CA THR A 141 6.47 13.51 -21.90
C THR A 141 5.58 13.42 -23.13
N VAL A 142 4.29 13.74 -22.99
CA VAL A 142 3.28 13.67 -24.06
C VAL A 142 3.24 14.96 -24.91
N GLY A 143 4.02 15.99 -24.54
CA GLY A 143 4.15 17.20 -25.35
C GLY A 143 2.87 18.06 -25.42
N ILE A 144 2.00 18.01 -24.41
CA ILE A 144 0.83 18.89 -24.37
C ILE A 144 1.32 20.33 -24.36
N THR A 145 1.02 21.04 -25.46
CA THR A 145 1.19 22.48 -25.56
C THR A 145 0.05 23.17 -24.81
N PHE A 146 0.38 24.24 -24.09
CA PHE A 146 -0.61 25.09 -23.43
C PHE A 146 -1.69 25.52 -24.43
N ARG A 147 -2.96 25.25 -24.13
CA ARG A 147 -4.09 25.55 -25.03
C ARG A 147 -5.37 25.95 -24.30
N GLU A 148 -6.31 26.50 -25.06
CA GLU A 148 -7.69 26.67 -24.62
C GLU A 148 -8.49 25.38 -24.87
N PHE A 149 -9.22 24.93 -23.86
CA PHE A 149 -10.07 23.76 -23.84
C PHE A 149 -11.54 24.18 -23.94
N LYS A 150 -12.37 23.33 -24.56
CA LYS A 150 -13.82 23.52 -24.54
C LYS A 150 -14.40 23.07 -23.20
N TYR A 151 -15.51 23.66 -22.76
CA TYR A 151 -16.14 23.26 -21.50
C TYR A 151 -16.60 21.80 -21.55
N LEU A 152 -17.21 21.38 -22.66
CA LEU A 152 -17.70 20.02 -22.84
C LEU A 152 -16.56 18.99 -22.74
N GLU A 153 -15.41 19.30 -23.32
CA GLU A 153 -14.20 18.46 -23.25
C GLU A 153 -13.76 18.23 -21.80
N LEU A 154 -13.72 19.30 -20.98
CA LEU A 154 -13.36 19.18 -19.56
C LEU A 154 -14.47 18.54 -18.72
N HIS A 155 -15.73 18.74 -19.10
CA HIS A 155 -16.87 18.08 -18.46
C HIS A 155 -16.80 16.56 -18.67
N GLU A 156 -16.53 16.11 -19.89
CA GLU A 156 -16.34 14.69 -20.21
C GLU A 156 -15.10 14.12 -19.51
N ALA A 157 -13.96 14.80 -19.60
CA ALA A 157 -12.71 14.38 -18.97
C ALA A 157 -12.81 14.20 -17.45
N THR A 158 -13.68 14.98 -16.80
CA THR A 158 -13.91 14.92 -15.34
C THR A 158 -15.13 14.10 -14.94
N ASN A 159 -15.76 13.39 -15.90
CA ASN A 159 -17.00 12.65 -15.71
C ASN A 159 -18.08 13.51 -15.02
N GLY A 160 -18.35 14.69 -15.58
CA GLY A 160 -19.31 15.66 -15.03
C GLY A 160 -18.85 16.35 -13.75
N PHE A 161 -17.55 16.54 -13.56
CA PHE A 161 -16.97 17.10 -12.33
C PHE A 161 -17.31 16.29 -11.06
N ASN A 162 -17.27 14.96 -11.15
CA ASN A 162 -17.70 14.07 -10.08
C ASN A 162 -16.66 13.98 -8.93
N LYS A 163 -15.39 13.73 -9.27
CA LYS A 163 -14.33 13.48 -8.27
C LYS A 163 -13.62 14.77 -7.85
N ILE A 164 -13.99 15.29 -6.68
CA ILE A 164 -13.34 16.46 -6.06
C ILE A 164 -12.00 16.05 -5.43
N LEU A 165 -10.94 16.79 -5.75
CA LEU A 165 -9.62 16.68 -5.13
C LEU A 165 -9.43 17.69 -3.99
N GLY A 166 -10.06 18.86 -4.11
CA GLY A 166 -9.97 19.91 -3.12
C GLY A 166 -11.04 20.98 -3.31
N LYS A 167 -11.41 21.65 -2.21
CA LYS A 167 -12.39 22.72 -2.19
C LYS A 167 -11.84 23.90 -1.40
N GLY A 168 -11.61 25.02 -2.09
CA GLY A 168 -11.27 26.29 -1.48
C GLY A 168 -12.46 27.27 -1.49
N SER A 169 -12.24 28.47 -0.99
CA SER A 169 -13.23 29.56 -1.02
C SER A 169 -13.46 30.11 -2.43
N SER A 170 -12.44 30.09 -3.29
CA SER A 170 -12.50 30.64 -4.66
C SER A 170 -12.64 29.58 -5.76
N ALA A 171 -12.42 28.29 -5.46
CA ALA A 171 -12.38 27.24 -6.47
C ALA A 171 -12.73 25.84 -5.92
N LYS A 172 -13.16 24.97 -6.82
CA LYS A 172 -13.17 23.51 -6.61
C LYS A 172 -12.23 22.86 -7.62
N VAL A 173 -11.42 21.90 -7.17
CA VAL A 173 -10.49 21.15 -8.02
C VAL A 173 -11.02 19.75 -8.22
N TYR A 174 -11.05 19.29 -9.47
CA TYR A 174 -11.56 17.98 -9.86
C TYR A 174 -10.48 17.16 -10.54
N SER A 175 -10.52 15.85 -10.35
CA SER A 175 -9.69 14.90 -11.10
C SER A 175 -10.35 14.62 -12.45
N GLY A 176 -9.55 14.51 -13.50
CA GLY A 176 -10.01 14.08 -14.81
C GLY A 176 -8.93 13.37 -15.60
N ILE A 177 -9.32 12.79 -16.73
CA ILE A 177 -8.45 12.09 -17.67
C ILE A 177 -8.70 12.67 -19.07
N LEU A 178 -7.67 13.26 -19.67
CA LEU A 178 -7.71 13.67 -21.08
C LEU A 178 -7.24 12.52 -21.96
N CYS A 179 -8.02 12.19 -22.98
CA CYS A 179 -7.61 11.27 -24.03
C CYS A 179 -7.13 12.10 -25.24
N LEU A 180 -5.82 12.11 -25.48
CA LEU A 180 -5.18 12.86 -26.57
C LEU A 180 -4.37 11.90 -27.42
N ARG A 181 -4.73 11.71 -28.69
CA ARG A 181 -4.03 10.83 -29.65
C ARG A 181 -3.79 9.43 -29.06
N ASP A 182 -4.83 8.84 -28.48
CA ASP A 182 -4.82 7.53 -27.81
C ASP A 182 -3.96 7.43 -26.53
N VAL A 183 -3.47 8.55 -26.01
CA VAL A 183 -2.77 8.63 -24.72
C VAL A 183 -3.69 9.20 -23.65
N GLN A 184 -3.78 8.51 -22.51
CA GLN A 184 -4.49 9.00 -21.32
C GLN A 184 -3.56 9.83 -20.45
N ILE A 185 -4.03 11.01 -20.08
CA ILE A 185 -3.28 11.98 -19.30
C ILE A 185 -4.12 12.40 -18.11
N ASP A 186 -3.60 12.14 -16.92
CA ASP A 186 -4.23 12.56 -15.68
C ASP A 186 -4.11 14.08 -15.50
N ILE A 187 -5.27 14.73 -15.29
CA ILE A 187 -5.37 16.17 -15.11
C ILE A 187 -6.10 16.55 -13.82
N ALA A 188 -5.77 17.75 -13.34
CA ALA A 188 -6.52 18.43 -12.29
C ALA A 188 -7.19 19.69 -12.88
N VAL A 189 -8.52 19.77 -12.76
CA VAL A 189 -9.32 20.89 -13.27
C VAL A 189 -9.78 21.77 -12.11
N LYS A 190 -9.19 22.96 -11.98
CA LYS A 190 -9.58 23.99 -11.02
C LYS A 190 -10.71 24.83 -11.63
N LYS A 191 -11.93 24.63 -11.18
CA LYS A 191 -13.13 25.38 -11.59
C LYS A 191 -13.39 26.50 -10.59
N LEU A 192 -13.35 27.74 -11.07
CA LEU A 192 -13.54 28.92 -10.23
C LEU A 192 -15.02 29.18 -9.93
N VAL A 193 -15.29 29.77 -8.77
CA VAL A 193 -16.65 30.17 -8.36
C VAL A 193 -17.09 31.40 -9.14
N LYS A 194 -18.29 31.32 -9.75
CA LYS A 194 -18.78 32.23 -10.80
C LYS A 194 -18.97 33.70 -10.38
N GLU A 195 -19.23 33.95 -9.10
CA GLU A 195 -19.75 35.24 -8.60
C GLU A 195 -18.69 36.11 -7.91
N ILE A 196 -17.46 35.62 -7.78
CA ILE A 196 -16.44 36.32 -7.00
C ILE A 196 -15.50 37.07 -7.94
N GLU A 197 -15.55 38.41 -7.95
CA GLU A 197 -14.64 39.24 -8.77
C GLU A 197 -13.17 38.96 -8.45
N LYS A 198 -12.86 38.68 -7.17
CA LYS A 198 -11.54 38.21 -6.73
C LYS A 198 -11.07 36.95 -7.48
N SER A 199 -11.97 35.98 -7.75
CA SER A 199 -11.64 34.77 -8.52
C SER A 199 -11.33 35.09 -9.99
N LYS A 200 -11.91 36.15 -10.55
CA LYS A 200 -11.60 36.60 -11.92
C LYS A 200 -10.21 37.23 -12.01
N GLU A 201 -9.78 37.95 -10.99
CA GLU A 201 -8.41 38.47 -10.89
C GLU A 201 -7.40 37.34 -10.72
N GLU A 202 -7.65 36.42 -9.78
CA GLU A 202 -6.81 35.23 -9.55
C GLU A 202 -6.62 34.43 -10.84
N PHE A 203 -7.69 34.18 -11.59
CA PHE A 203 -7.62 33.51 -12.91
C PHE A 203 -6.66 34.20 -13.89
N ARG A 204 -6.78 35.53 -14.04
CA ARG A 204 -5.95 36.29 -14.99
C ARG A 204 -4.50 36.31 -14.56
N THR A 205 -4.24 36.46 -13.26
CA THR A 205 -2.90 36.42 -12.67
C THR A 205 -2.25 35.06 -12.92
N GLU A 206 -2.96 33.98 -12.61
CA GLU A 206 -2.50 32.60 -12.75
C GLU A 206 -2.15 32.30 -14.22
N LEU A 207 -3.01 32.67 -15.17
CA LEU A 207 -2.73 32.49 -16.60
C LEU A 207 -1.57 33.35 -17.12
N ARG A 208 -1.51 34.63 -16.72
CA ARG A 208 -0.49 35.56 -17.19
C ARG A 208 0.90 35.15 -16.72
N ILE A 209 1.00 34.64 -15.49
CA ILE A 209 2.28 34.33 -14.85
C ILE A 209 2.70 32.89 -15.15
N VAL A 210 1.82 31.89 -14.99
CA VAL A 210 2.20 30.47 -15.09
C VAL A 210 2.12 29.95 -16.52
N GLY A 211 1.27 30.53 -17.37
CA GLY A 211 1.05 30.05 -18.75
C GLY A 211 2.31 30.02 -19.61
N ARG A 212 3.40 30.67 -19.18
CA ARG A 212 4.69 30.71 -19.89
C ARG A 212 5.87 30.21 -19.06
N LYS A 213 5.63 29.63 -17.89
CA LYS A 213 6.70 29.20 -16.98
C LYS A 213 6.78 27.69 -16.96
N TYR A 214 8.01 27.19 -17.05
CA TYR A 214 8.29 25.77 -17.07
C TYR A 214 9.50 25.50 -16.19
N HIS A 215 9.27 24.81 -15.08
CA HIS A 215 10.32 24.41 -14.16
C HIS A 215 9.89 23.13 -13.45
N ARG A 216 10.84 22.23 -13.17
CA ARG A 216 10.55 20.90 -12.59
C ARG A 216 9.86 20.96 -11.22
N ASN A 217 10.10 22.03 -10.47
CA ASN A 217 9.53 22.27 -9.14
C ASN A 217 8.39 23.31 -9.12
N LEU A 218 7.80 23.62 -10.27
CA LEU A 218 6.55 24.39 -10.36
C LEU A 218 5.47 23.52 -11.00
N LEU A 219 4.23 23.62 -10.52
CA LEU A 219 3.11 22.88 -11.07
C LEU A 219 2.83 23.34 -12.51
N ARG A 220 2.82 22.39 -13.45
CA ARG A 220 2.68 22.72 -14.87
C ARG A 220 1.23 23.01 -15.24
N LEU A 221 1.01 24.21 -15.74
CA LEU A 221 -0.24 24.60 -16.37
C LEU A 221 -0.37 24.01 -17.77
N LEU A 222 -1.45 23.26 -18.02
CA LEU A 222 -1.74 22.61 -19.30
C LEU A 222 -2.64 23.46 -20.19
N GLY A 223 -3.45 24.34 -19.60
CA GLY A 223 -4.35 25.19 -20.33
C GLY A 223 -5.49 25.72 -19.48
N PHE A 224 -6.52 26.23 -20.15
CA PHE A 224 -7.65 26.88 -19.50
C PHE A 224 -8.93 26.76 -20.34
N CYS A 225 -10.06 27.14 -19.77
CA CYS A 225 -11.34 27.23 -20.47
C CYS A 225 -12.06 28.52 -20.05
N VAL A 226 -12.56 29.29 -21.02
CA VAL A 226 -13.44 30.46 -20.81
C VAL A 226 -14.68 30.34 -21.70
N GLU A 227 -15.73 29.72 -21.20
CA GLU A 227 -17.00 29.54 -21.95
C GLU A 227 -18.20 29.77 -21.03
N ASN A 228 -19.27 30.42 -21.51
CA ASN A 228 -20.54 30.57 -20.79
C ASN A 228 -20.41 31.10 -19.34
N ASN A 229 -19.48 32.05 -19.16
CA ASN A 229 -19.09 32.63 -17.87
C ASN A 229 -18.51 31.58 -16.87
N GLN A 230 -18.03 30.44 -17.36
CA GLN A 230 -17.23 29.47 -16.63
C GLN A 230 -15.75 29.80 -16.86
N ARG A 231 -14.94 29.66 -15.82
CA ARG A 231 -13.49 29.80 -15.88
C ARG A 231 -12.85 28.60 -15.22
N LEU A 232 -12.09 27.84 -16.00
CA LEU A 232 -11.41 26.64 -15.53
C LEU A 232 -9.93 26.73 -15.89
N ILE A 233 -9.09 26.20 -15.01
CA ILE A 233 -7.65 26.11 -15.18
C ILE A 233 -7.29 24.62 -15.10
N VAL A 234 -6.47 24.15 -16.04
CA VAL A 234 -6.14 22.73 -16.20
C VAL A 234 -4.66 22.51 -15.89
N TYR A 235 -4.39 21.67 -14.91
CA TYR A 235 -3.05 21.32 -14.44
C TYR A 235 -2.74 19.83 -14.69
N GLU A 236 -1.46 19.49 -14.69
CA GLU A 236 -1.05 18.09 -14.47
C GLU A 236 -1.54 17.60 -13.10
N LEU A 237 -1.99 16.34 -13.03
CA LEU A 237 -2.42 15.75 -11.77
C LEU A 237 -1.20 15.34 -10.92
N MET A 238 -1.24 15.69 -9.64
CA MET A 238 -0.21 15.34 -8.66
C MET A 238 -0.65 14.11 -7.86
N ALA A 239 0.00 12.98 -8.11
CA ALA A 239 -0.44 11.67 -7.64
C ALA A 239 -0.41 11.50 -6.11
N ASN A 240 0.45 12.24 -5.41
CA ASN A 240 0.65 12.14 -3.96
C ASN A 240 0.04 13.31 -3.18
N GLY A 241 -0.82 14.12 -3.81
CA GLY A 241 -1.56 15.18 -3.11
C GLY A 241 -0.68 16.35 -2.66
N THR A 242 -1.05 16.99 -1.54
CA THR A 242 -0.32 18.13 -0.99
C THR A 242 0.78 17.69 -0.03
N LEU A 243 1.81 18.53 0.16
CA LEU A 243 2.82 18.34 1.18
C LEU A 243 2.20 18.36 2.59
N SER A 244 1.16 19.18 2.81
CA SER A 244 0.40 19.20 4.06
C SER A 244 -0.18 17.83 4.40
N ASP A 245 -0.74 17.13 3.42
CA ASP A 245 -1.31 15.80 3.61
C ASP A 245 -0.21 14.79 3.95
N LEU A 246 0.98 14.89 3.33
CA LEU A 246 2.08 13.99 3.64
C LEU A 246 2.68 14.24 5.04
N LEU A 247 2.85 15.49 5.45
CA LEU A 247 3.54 15.84 6.71
C LEU A 247 2.67 15.61 7.94
N PHE A 248 1.36 15.87 7.84
CA PHE A 248 0.46 15.90 9.00
C PHE A 248 -0.54 14.74 9.01
N TRP A 249 -0.33 13.73 8.18
CA TRP A 249 -1.11 12.49 8.20
C TRP A 249 -0.66 11.58 9.34
N GLU A 250 -1.59 10.84 9.94
CA GLU A 250 -1.37 9.93 11.08
C GLU A 250 -0.64 8.61 10.71
N GLY A 251 -0.15 8.50 9.48
CA GLY A 251 0.57 7.33 8.98
C GLY A 251 2.09 7.42 9.10
N GLU A 252 2.79 6.68 8.25
CA GLU A 252 4.25 6.71 8.20
C GLU A 252 4.75 8.09 7.77
N ARG A 253 5.62 8.68 8.62
CA ARG A 253 6.27 9.95 8.32
C ARG A 253 7.32 9.78 7.22
N PRO A 254 7.53 10.81 6.39
CA PRO A 254 8.55 10.75 5.35
C PRO A 254 9.94 10.57 5.97
N SER A 255 10.77 9.78 5.28
CA SER A 255 12.17 9.61 5.66
C SER A 255 12.91 10.94 5.61
N TRP A 256 14.01 11.04 6.35
CA TRP A 256 14.83 12.25 6.36
C TRP A 256 15.33 12.65 4.97
N PHE A 257 15.76 11.66 4.18
CA PHE A 257 16.18 11.88 2.80
C PHE A 257 15.05 12.51 1.97
N LEU A 258 13.83 11.98 2.10
CA LEU A 258 12.70 12.50 1.36
C LEU A 258 12.34 13.93 1.78
N ARG A 259 12.41 14.26 3.07
CA ARG A 259 12.22 15.63 3.57
C ARG A 259 13.22 16.61 2.96
N ALA A 260 14.50 16.23 2.92
CA ALA A 260 15.56 17.05 2.33
C ALA A 260 15.36 17.27 0.82
N GLU A 261 14.98 16.23 0.08
CA GLU A 261 14.67 16.33 -1.36
C GLU A 261 13.48 17.26 -1.63
N MET A 262 12.39 17.13 -0.85
CA MET A 262 11.24 18.03 -0.96
C MET A 262 11.63 19.48 -0.67
N PHE A 263 12.38 19.71 0.42
CA PHE A 263 12.88 21.04 0.77
C PHE A 263 13.73 21.65 -0.34
N LEU A 264 14.70 20.90 -0.88
CA LEU A 264 15.56 21.36 -1.96
C LEU A 264 14.76 21.66 -3.23
N GLY A 265 13.78 20.83 -3.56
CA GLY A 265 12.88 21.06 -4.68
C GLY A 265 12.12 22.37 -4.55
N ILE A 266 11.53 22.64 -3.38
CA ILE A 266 10.82 23.90 -3.11
C ILE A 266 11.78 25.10 -3.20
N ALA A 267 12.96 25.01 -2.58
CA ALA A 267 13.98 26.06 -2.63
C ALA A 267 14.37 26.38 -4.07
N THR A 268 14.57 25.34 -4.90
CA THR A 268 14.90 25.49 -6.33
C THR A 268 13.76 26.18 -7.08
N GLY A 269 12.50 25.81 -6.81
CA GLY A 269 11.34 26.46 -7.42
C GLY A 269 11.24 27.95 -7.05
N LEU A 270 11.50 28.30 -5.80
CA LEU A 270 11.53 29.69 -5.34
C LEU A 270 12.69 30.49 -5.95
N LEU A 271 13.87 29.88 -6.07
CA LEU A 271 15.02 30.50 -6.73
C LEU A 271 14.69 30.84 -8.19
N TYR A 272 14.07 29.89 -8.91
CA TYR A 272 13.64 30.11 -10.30
C TYR A 272 12.67 31.30 -10.44
N LEU A 273 11.67 31.39 -9.55
CA LEU A 273 10.70 32.49 -9.56
C LEU A 273 11.36 33.84 -9.28
N ARG A 274 12.40 33.83 -8.45
CA ARG A 274 13.07 35.04 -7.98
C ARG A 274 14.12 35.56 -8.95
N GLU A 275 15.02 34.71 -9.40
CA GLU A 275 16.27 35.11 -10.07
C GLU A 275 16.31 34.70 -11.55
N GLU A 276 15.61 33.62 -11.95
CA GLU A 276 15.71 33.05 -13.30
C GLU A 276 14.57 33.51 -14.23
N CYS A 277 13.50 34.08 -13.68
CA CYS A 277 12.43 34.68 -14.47
C CYS A 277 12.79 36.09 -14.94
N GLU A 278 12.39 36.44 -16.18
CA GLU A 278 12.59 37.79 -16.75
C GLU A 278 12.11 38.93 -15.83
N THR A 279 11.01 38.70 -15.13
CA THR A 279 10.47 39.57 -14.09
C THR A 279 10.40 38.74 -12.83
N GLN A 280 10.85 39.32 -11.72
CA GLN A 280 10.84 38.66 -10.44
C GLN A 280 9.41 38.42 -9.97
N ILE A 281 9.12 37.17 -9.59
CA ILE A 281 7.79 36.74 -9.16
C ILE A 281 7.81 36.50 -7.65
N ILE A 282 6.87 37.13 -6.95
CA ILE A 282 6.59 36.89 -5.53
C ILE A 282 5.29 36.08 -5.45
N HIS A 283 5.33 34.93 -4.78
CA HIS A 283 4.21 34.00 -4.65
C HIS A 283 3.16 34.46 -3.64
N CYS A 284 3.61 35.01 -2.50
CA CYS A 284 2.79 35.56 -1.41
C CYS A 284 1.93 34.55 -0.63
N ASP A 285 2.00 33.25 -0.91
CA ASP A 285 1.20 32.22 -0.21
C ASP A 285 1.92 30.86 -0.18
N ILE A 286 3.22 30.87 0.12
CA ILE A 286 4.01 29.65 0.28
C ILE A 286 3.62 28.97 1.59
N LYS A 287 3.14 27.72 1.49
CA LYS A 287 2.71 26.88 2.61
C LYS A 287 2.59 25.41 2.15
N PRO A 288 2.55 24.43 3.06
CA PRO A 288 2.45 23.02 2.69
C PRO A 288 1.24 22.66 1.82
N GLN A 289 0.11 23.36 1.96
CA GLN A 289 -1.09 23.11 1.16
C GLN A 289 -0.93 23.52 -0.30
N ASN A 290 -0.01 24.45 -0.60
CA ASN A 290 0.27 24.95 -1.94
C ASN A 290 1.51 24.30 -2.57
N VAL A 291 2.08 23.27 -1.93
CA VAL A 291 3.11 22.42 -2.53
C VAL A 291 2.49 21.06 -2.80
N LEU A 292 2.53 20.62 -4.06
CA LEU A 292 2.02 19.32 -4.48
C LEU A 292 3.15 18.34 -4.77
N LEU A 293 2.83 17.05 -4.70
CA LEU A 293 3.79 15.97 -4.84
C LEU A 293 3.44 15.07 -6.04
N ASP A 294 4.39 14.93 -6.96
CA ASP A 294 4.25 14.01 -8.09
C ASP A 294 4.39 12.53 -7.66
N ALA A 295 4.28 11.60 -8.60
CA ALA A 295 4.37 10.15 -8.32
C ALA A 295 5.73 9.68 -7.73
N ASN A 296 6.76 10.52 -7.82
CA ASN A 296 8.10 10.29 -7.27
C ASN A 296 8.35 11.14 -6.01
N TYR A 297 7.32 11.80 -5.49
CA TYR A 297 7.40 12.73 -4.36
C TYR A 297 8.29 13.95 -4.62
N ASN A 298 8.50 14.32 -5.89
CA ASN A 298 9.11 15.61 -6.19
C ASN A 298 8.11 16.73 -5.86
N ALA A 299 8.60 17.73 -5.12
CA ALA A 299 7.80 18.89 -4.74
C ALA A 299 7.62 19.87 -5.91
N LYS A 300 6.37 20.31 -6.11
CA LYS A 300 5.98 21.32 -7.09
C LYS A 300 5.14 22.41 -6.44
N ILE A 301 5.60 23.66 -6.54
CA ILE A 301 4.88 24.83 -6.04
C ILE A 301 3.65 25.09 -6.91
N SER A 302 2.50 25.38 -6.30
CA SER A 302 1.19 25.53 -6.93
C SER A 302 0.42 26.75 -6.41
N ASP A 303 -0.77 27.01 -6.97
CA ASP A 303 -1.70 28.08 -6.57
C ASP A 303 -1.11 29.49 -6.57
N PHE A 304 -0.48 29.91 -7.66
CA PHE A 304 -1.01 30.61 -8.84
C PHE A 304 -1.88 31.89 -8.64
N GLY A 305 -2.70 31.99 -7.58
CA GLY A 305 -3.71 33.06 -7.47
C GLY A 305 -3.24 34.44 -6.93
N LEU A 306 -2.28 34.50 -6.00
CA LEU A 306 -2.00 35.72 -5.19
C LEU A 306 -0.73 36.51 -5.55
N PHE A 307 -0.12 36.15 -6.67
CA PHE A 307 1.24 36.53 -7.08
C PHE A 307 1.36 38.01 -7.38
N LYS A 308 2.59 38.49 -7.25
CA LYS A 308 2.99 39.84 -7.60
C LYS A 308 4.21 39.81 -8.51
N LEU A 309 4.20 40.67 -9.52
CA LEU A 309 5.33 40.88 -10.42
C LEU A 309 6.09 42.11 -9.95
N LEU A 310 7.37 41.94 -9.63
CA LEU A 310 8.27 43.04 -9.32
C LEU A 310 9.08 43.35 -10.59
N ASN A 311 8.83 44.51 -11.19
CA ASN A 311 9.60 44.97 -12.34
C ASN A 311 11.07 45.22 -11.95
N LYS A 312 12.01 45.11 -12.89
CA LYS A 312 13.45 45.27 -12.62
C LYS A 312 13.82 46.61 -11.97
N ASP A 313 13.04 47.65 -12.24
CA ASP A 313 13.27 49.00 -11.69
C ASP A 313 12.61 49.22 -10.32
N GLN A 314 11.83 48.23 -9.84
CA GLN A 314 11.13 48.28 -8.56
C GLN A 314 11.85 47.43 -7.53
N THR A 315 12.08 48.00 -6.35
CA THR A 315 12.64 47.25 -5.21
C THR A 315 11.56 46.74 -4.28
N LYS A 316 10.37 47.35 -4.27
CA LYS A 316 9.22 47.00 -3.41
C LYS A 316 7.90 47.11 -4.16
N ILE A 317 6.89 46.35 -3.73
CA ILE A 317 5.52 46.43 -4.24
C ILE A 317 4.60 46.90 -3.12
N ASP A 318 3.85 47.98 -3.39
CA ASP A 318 2.70 48.36 -2.59
C ASP A 318 1.45 47.65 -3.13
N THR A 319 0.79 46.87 -2.29
CA THR A 319 -0.37 46.06 -2.67
C THR A 319 -1.17 45.69 -1.43
N ASN A 320 -2.46 45.39 -1.63
CA ASN A 320 -3.31 44.81 -0.60
C ASN A 320 -2.68 43.52 -0.04
N VAL A 321 -2.62 43.45 1.30
CA VAL A 321 -2.15 42.27 2.03
C VAL A 321 -3.09 41.11 1.77
N ARG A 322 -2.55 40.04 1.18
CA ARG A 322 -3.23 38.75 0.96
C ARG A 322 -2.21 37.63 1.22
N GLY A 323 -2.66 36.53 1.82
CA GLY A 323 -1.84 35.38 2.20
C GLY A 323 -2.44 34.63 3.38
N THR A 324 -1.77 33.57 3.83
CA THR A 324 -2.22 32.76 4.96
C THR A 324 -1.57 33.22 6.27
N ILE A 325 -2.39 33.57 7.27
CA ILE A 325 -1.92 33.96 8.61
C ILE A 325 -1.08 32.79 9.19
N GLY A 326 0.05 33.12 9.82
CA GLY A 326 1.03 32.15 10.31
C GLY A 326 2.24 31.95 9.38
N TYR A 327 2.04 32.10 8.06
CA TYR A 327 3.13 32.08 7.07
C TYR A 327 3.55 33.48 6.62
N MET A 328 2.73 34.51 6.87
CA MET A 328 3.01 35.88 6.44
C MET A 328 4.13 36.54 7.24
N ALA A 329 5.07 37.16 6.53
CA ALA A 329 6.15 37.92 7.14
C ALA A 329 5.63 39.13 7.96
N PRO A 330 6.31 39.54 9.04
CA PRO A 330 5.86 40.64 9.90
C PRO A 330 5.66 41.97 9.15
N GLU A 331 6.54 42.30 8.21
CA GLU A 331 6.43 43.50 7.37
C GLU A 331 5.21 43.46 6.44
N TRP A 332 4.79 42.27 6.00
CA TRP A 332 3.61 42.08 5.19
C TRP A 332 2.34 42.32 6.00
N LEU A 333 2.30 41.82 7.24
CA LEU A 333 1.20 42.06 8.18
C LEU A 333 1.06 43.54 8.55
N LYS A 334 2.17 44.27 8.61
CA LYS A 334 2.21 45.72 8.88
C LYS A 334 1.78 46.59 7.69
N LYS A 335 1.35 45.98 6.56
CA LYS A 335 0.94 46.69 5.34
C LYS A 335 2.04 47.61 4.77
N VAL A 336 3.30 47.22 4.94
CA VAL A 336 4.46 47.92 4.36
C VAL A 336 4.75 47.34 2.98
N PRO A 337 5.27 48.12 2.00
CA PRO A 337 5.68 47.58 0.71
C PRO A 337 6.67 46.42 0.84
N VAL A 338 6.42 45.32 0.14
CA VAL A 338 7.17 44.07 0.29
C VAL A 338 8.06 43.74 -0.88
N ILE A 339 8.98 42.82 -0.61
CA ILE A 339 9.97 42.26 -1.53
C ILE A 339 9.85 40.73 -1.51
N SER A 340 10.59 40.03 -2.37
CA SER A 340 10.58 38.55 -2.41
C SER A 340 10.96 37.84 -1.10
N LYS A 341 11.52 38.58 -0.13
CA LYS A 341 11.83 38.06 1.21
C LYS A 341 10.60 37.60 1.99
N VAL A 342 9.40 38.05 1.64
CA VAL A 342 8.18 37.53 2.28
C VAL A 342 7.95 36.04 1.96
N ASP A 343 8.32 35.59 0.76
CA ASP A 343 8.27 34.16 0.42
C ASP A 343 9.38 33.39 1.12
N VAL A 344 10.54 34.02 1.35
CA VAL A 344 11.63 33.40 2.14
C VAL A 344 11.19 33.18 3.58
N TYR A 345 10.51 34.15 4.20
CA TYR A 345 9.94 33.98 5.54
C TYR A 345 8.93 32.81 5.56
N SER A 346 7.99 32.82 4.63
CA SER A 346 6.97 31.75 4.49
C SER A 346 7.61 30.37 4.30
N PHE A 347 8.66 30.31 3.48
CA PHE A 347 9.46 29.11 3.24
C PHE A 347 10.18 28.62 4.51
N CYS A 348 10.72 29.53 5.34
CA CYS A 348 11.34 29.16 6.61
C CYS A 348 10.33 28.56 7.59
N ILE A 349 9.11 29.10 7.69
CA ILE A 349 8.06 28.52 8.52
C ILE A 349 7.74 27.09 8.04
N MET A 350 7.55 26.92 6.73
CA MET A 350 7.30 25.60 6.15
C MET A 350 8.49 24.63 6.32
N LEU A 351 9.74 25.12 6.32
CA LEU A 351 10.91 24.30 6.63
C LEU A 351 10.80 23.71 8.04
N LEU A 352 10.42 24.52 9.04
CA LEU A 352 10.22 24.00 10.40
C LEU A 352 9.18 22.89 10.42
N GLU A 353 8.09 23.05 9.67
CA GLU A 353 7.05 22.02 9.55
C GLU A 353 7.55 20.75 8.86
N ILE A 354 8.38 20.86 7.82
CA ILE A 354 9.01 19.71 7.14
C ILE A 354 9.95 18.98 8.10
N LEU A 355 10.81 19.72 8.82
CA LEU A 355 11.80 19.14 9.73
C LEU A 355 11.12 18.44 10.90
N CYS A 356 10.16 19.10 11.54
CA CYS A 356 9.51 18.61 12.75
C CYS A 356 8.31 17.68 12.46
N CYS A 357 7.83 17.65 11.21
CA CYS A 357 6.55 17.02 10.84
C CYS A 357 5.42 17.41 11.82
N ARG A 358 5.40 18.70 12.17
CA ARG A 358 4.49 19.32 13.14
C ARG A 358 3.97 20.62 12.56
N ARG A 359 2.71 20.98 12.82
CA ARG A 359 2.15 22.25 12.34
C ARG A 359 2.83 23.40 13.06
N HIS A 360 3.05 24.51 12.36
CA HIS A 360 3.71 25.67 12.95
C HIS A 360 2.85 26.37 14.03
N ILE A 361 1.53 26.19 13.95
CA ILE A 361 0.56 26.55 14.98
C ILE A 361 -0.24 25.29 15.30
N GLU A 362 -0.14 24.82 16.54
CA GLU A 362 -1.03 23.83 17.11
C GLU A 362 -1.97 24.54 18.08
N LEU A 363 -3.21 24.74 17.63
CA LEU A 363 -4.27 25.17 18.54
C LEU A 363 -4.61 23.97 19.39
N ASN A 364 -4.31 24.03 20.69
CA ASN A 364 -4.74 23.02 21.65
C ASN A 364 -6.27 22.95 21.61
N ARG A 365 -6.82 21.85 21.09
CA ARG A 365 -8.27 21.63 21.14
C ARG A 365 -8.63 21.33 22.59
N VAL A 366 -9.55 22.14 23.10
CA VAL A 366 -10.15 22.20 24.44
C VAL A 366 -10.75 20.86 24.92
N GLU A 367 -9.96 19.81 25.10
CA GLU A 367 -10.43 18.57 25.75
C GLU A 367 -9.76 18.29 27.10
N GLU A 368 -8.72 19.01 27.48
CA GLU A 368 -8.20 19.00 28.84
C GLU A 368 -8.01 20.45 29.31
N GLU A 369 -8.50 20.75 30.51
CA GLU A 369 -8.33 22.03 31.21
C GLU A 369 -6.85 22.26 31.57
N SER A 370 -5.98 22.43 30.59
CA SER A 370 -4.65 22.98 30.77
C SER A 370 -4.62 24.39 30.17
N GLU A 371 -4.17 25.36 30.95
CA GLU A 371 -3.79 26.72 30.50
C GLU A 371 -2.51 26.66 29.65
N GLU A 372 -2.37 25.67 28.75
CA GLU A 372 -1.22 25.58 27.86
C GLU A 372 -1.48 26.49 26.65
N ASP A 373 -0.82 27.66 26.68
CA ASP A 373 -0.76 28.63 25.59
C ASP A 373 -0.59 27.97 24.22
N ASP A 374 -1.21 28.55 23.17
CA ASP A 374 -1.01 28.14 21.79
C ASP A 374 0.49 28.03 21.47
N ILE A 375 0.95 26.83 21.12
CA ILE A 375 2.37 26.59 20.88
C ILE A 375 2.72 27.03 19.45
N VAL A 376 3.44 28.16 19.35
CA VAL A 376 4.09 28.57 18.10
C VAL A 376 5.39 27.79 17.96
N LEU A 377 5.47 26.93 16.94
CA LEU A 377 6.60 26.01 16.75
C LEU A 377 7.96 26.70 16.74
N SER A 378 8.06 27.90 16.16
CA SER A 378 9.32 28.65 16.12
C SER A 378 9.77 29.13 17.50
N ASP A 379 8.83 29.50 18.37
CA ASP A 379 9.16 29.97 19.71
C ASP A 379 9.44 28.80 20.64
N TRP A 380 8.72 27.69 20.48
CA TRP A 380 9.01 26.45 21.20
C TRP A 380 10.37 25.86 20.81
N LEU A 381 10.66 25.80 19.51
CA LEU A 381 11.97 25.37 19.01
C LEU A 381 13.10 26.24 19.59
N ARG A 382 12.91 27.58 19.59
CA ARG A 382 13.87 28.51 20.19
C ARG A 382 14.07 28.22 21.68
N SER A 383 12.99 27.98 22.43
CA SER A 383 13.05 27.67 23.85
C SER A 383 13.82 26.38 24.11
N CYS A 384 13.49 25.29 23.38
CA CYS A 384 14.19 24.01 23.47
C CYS A 384 15.67 24.11 23.07
N MET A 385 16.04 24.96 22.10
CA MET A 385 17.44 25.22 21.76
C MET A 385 18.19 25.91 22.90
N ILE A 386 17.54 26.84 23.62
CA ILE A 386 18.14 27.56 24.75
C ILE A 386 18.28 26.65 25.98
N THR A 387 17.28 25.81 26.25
CA THR A 387 17.28 24.88 27.40
C THR A 387 18.10 23.61 27.16
N GLY A 388 18.51 23.35 25.90
CA GLY A 388 19.21 22.11 25.53
C GLY A 388 18.29 20.90 25.41
N GLU A 389 16.98 21.12 25.27
CA GLU A 389 15.96 20.07 25.20
C GLU A 389 15.38 19.91 23.79
N LEU A 390 16.20 20.10 22.76
CA LEU A 390 15.77 20.07 21.35
C LEU A 390 15.04 18.76 20.95
N GLU A 391 15.36 17.64 21.62
CA GLU A 391 14.67 16.37 21.43
C GLU A 391 13.16 16.47 21.66
N MET A 392 12.71 17.31 22.61
CA MET A 392 11.30 17.56 22.92
C MET A 392 10.45 17.85 21.69
N VAL A 393 11.00 18.65 20.76
CA VAL A 393 10.30 19.14 19.57
C VAL A 393 9.96 18.02 18.60
N VAL A 394 10.74 16.93 18.63
CA VAL A 394 10.68 15.81 17.69
C VAL A 394 10.45 14.46 18.37
N ARG A 395 10.06 14.44 19.65
CA ARG A 395 9.78 13.20 20.41
C ARG A 395 8.76 12.29 19.74
N HIS A 396 7.83 12.87 18.99
CA HIS A 396 6.81 12.12 18.26
C HIS A 396 7.32 11.46 16.97
N ASP A 397 8.56 11.75 16.54
CA ASP A 397 9.11 11.39 15.24
C ASP A 397 10.28 10.39 15.37
N PRO A 398 10.00 9.07 15.33
CA PRO A 398 11.03 8.05 15.50
C PRO A 398 12.09 8.08 14.38
N VAL A 399 11.75 8.61 13.19
CA VAL A 399 12.70 8.76 12.08
C VAL A 399 13.78 9.77 12.45
N VAL A 400 13.38 10.91 13.03
CA VAL A 400 14.31 11.93 13.48
C VAL A 400 15.12 11.44 14.67
N LEU A 401 14.47 10.79 15.64
CA LEU A 401 15.16 10.26 16.83
C LEU A 401 16.23 9.21 16.48
N SER A 402 16.04 8.44 15.40
CA SER A 402 17.02 7.47 14.95
C SER A 402 18.36 8.10 14.49
N ASP A 403 18.36 9.37 14.09
CA ASP A 403 19.55 10.13 13.69
C ASP A 403 19.48 11.57 14.26
N PHE A 404 19.28 11.67 15.58
CA PHE A 404 19.07 12.96 16.25
C PHE A 404 20.24 13.93 16.08
N LYS A 405 21.49 13.43 16.05
CA LYS A 405 22.69 14.26 15.81
C LYS A 405 22.65 14.97 14.45
N ARG A 406 22.03 14.36 13.44
CA ARG A 406 21.87 15.00 12.13
C ARG A 406 20.82 16.10 12.18
N PHE A 407 19.72 15.88 12.90
CA PHE A 407 18.71 16.91 13.14
C PHE A 407 19.28 18.10 13.91
N GLU A 408 20.03 17.85 14.99
CA GLU A 408 20.63 18.90 15.83
C GLU A 408 21.64 19.80 15.08
N ARG A 409 22.37 19.25 14.10
CA ARG A 409 23.34 20.02 13.30
C ARG A 409 22.71 20.96 12.27
N MET A 410 21.47 20.72 11.88
CA MET A 410 20.77 21.47 10.84
C MET A 410 20.00 22.64 11.45
#